data_AF-A0A2L1TWN8-F1
#
_entry.id   AF-A0A2L1TWN8-F1
#
_cell.length_a   1.000
_cell.length_b   1.000
_cell.length_c   1.000
_cell.angle_alpha   90.00
_cell.angle_beta   90.00
_cell.angle_gamma   90.00
#
_symmetry.space_group_name_H-M   'P 1'
#
loop_
_entity.id
_entity.type
_entity.pdbx_description
1 polymer ?
#
loop_
_entity_poly.entity_id
_entity_poly.type
_entity_poly.pdbx_seq_one_letter_code
_entity_poly.pdbx_strand_id
1 'polypeptide(L)' 'MEKFAYVTNTDSNDISVISLSNQTEIGRIPVGGSPRGGMAIDAKGIYGYVDFCQ' A
#
# COMPACT_ATOMS: atom_id res chain seq x y z
N MET A 1 10.60 -2.51 16.63
CA MET A 1 10.16 -2.99 15.29
C MET A 1 9.19 -1.98 14.77
N GLU A 2 9.57 -1.27 13.71
CA GLU A 2 8.65 -0.37 13.02
C GLU A 2 7.68 -1.21 12.19
N LYS A 3 6.39 -0.86 12.25
CA LYS A 3 5.35 -1.52 11.48
C LYS A 3 4.72 -0.49 10.57
N PHE A 4 4.49 -0.90 9.33
CA PHE A 4 3.83 -0.08 8.34
C PHE A 4 2.48 -0.68 7.99
N ALA A 5 1.51 0.18 7.71
CA ALA A 5 0.29 -0.18 7.01
C ALA A 5 0.34 0.37 5.59
N TYR A 6 -0.17 -0.41 4.66
CA TYR A 6 -0.32 -0.01 3.26
C TYR A 6 -1.82 0.11 3.00
N VAL A 7 -2.24 1.21 2.38
CA VAL A 7 -3.66 1.49 2.10
C VAL A 7 -3.81 1.80 0.63
N THR A 8 -4.63 1.02 -0.06
CA THR A 8 -4.93 1.21 -1.48
C THR A 8 -5.92 2.37 -1.65
N ASN A 9 -5.48 3.45 -2.29
CA ASN A 9 -6.32 4.61 -2.60
C ASN A 9 -6.83 4.48 -4.02
N THR A 10 -7.95 3.77 -4.16
CA THR A 10 -8.59 3.44 -5.43
C THR A 10 -8.78 4.63 -6.37
N ASP A 11 -9.31 5.75 -5.86
CA ASP A 11 -9.66 6.91 -6.71
C ASP A 11 -8.42 7.75 -7.06
N SER A 12 -7.37 7.68 -6.24
CA SER A 12 -6.11 8.39 -6.45
C SER A 12 -5.11 7.59 -7.29
N ASN A 13 -5.37 6.30 -7.53
CA ASN A 13 -4.47 5.36 -8.23
C ASN A 13 -3.08 5.23 -7.57
N ASP A 14 -3.02 5.36 -6.24
CA ASP A 14 -1.81 5.25 -5.42
C ASP A 14 -2.04 4.39 -4.16
N ILE A 15 -0.95 4.08 -3.45
CA ILE A 15 -0.96 3.40 -2.15
C ILE A 15 -0.30 4.30 -1.12
N SER A 16 -1.00 4.59 -0.01
CA SER A 16 -0.40 5.26 1.14
C SER A 16 0.41 4.29 2.00
N VAL A 17 1.59 4.71 2.43
CA VAL A 17 2.43 4.02 3.43
C VAL A 17 2.30 4.76 4.75
N ILE A 18 1.80 4.09 5.79
CA ILE A 18 1.51 4.68 7.09
C ILE A 18 2.43 4.05 8.13
N SER A 19 3.17 4.86 8.89
CA SER A 19 3.88 4.36 10.07
C SER A 19 2.89 4.15 11.20
N LEU A 20 2.81 2.93 11.72
CA LEU A 20 1.90 2.60 12.82
C LEU A 20 2.42 3.06 14.19
N SER A 21 3.68 3.52 14.25
CA SER A 21 4.26 4.06 15.48
C SER A 21 3.63 5.39 15.90
N ASN A 22 3.30 6.22 14.91
CA ASN A 22 2.76 7.57 15.09
C ASN A 22 1.47 7.81 14.29
N GLN A 23 0.98 6.81 13.56
CA GLN A 23 -0.22 6.87 12.73
C GLN A 23 -0.16 7.95 11.64
N THR A 24 1.02 8.24 11.11
CA THR A 24 1.20 9.24 10.04
C THR A 24 1.50 8.58 8.72
N GLU A 25 0.97 9.14 7.63
CA GLU A 25 1.40 8.81 6.29
C GLU A 25 2.84 9.30 6.06
N ILE A 26 3.72 8.39 5.67
CA ILE A 26 5.14 8.66 5.44
C ILE A 26 5.51 8.63 3.95
N GLY A 27 4.57 8.25 3.09
CA GLY A 27 4.79 8.27 1.65
C GLY A 27 3.63 7.68 0.85
N ARG A 28 3.72 7.83 -0.48
CA ARG A 28 2.79 7.26 -1.44
C ARG A 28 3.52 6.55 -2.57
N ILE A 29 2.92 5.47 -3.06
CA ILE A 29 3.43 4.65 -4.16
C ILE A 29 2.41 4.69 -5.31
N PRO A 30 2.74 5.32 -6.45
CA PRO A 30 1.87 5.29 -7.63
C PRO A 30 1.73 3.87 -8.19
N VAL A 31 0.51 3.45 -8.52
CA VAL A 31 0.24 2.10 -9.08
C VAL A 31 -0.21 2.15 -10.54
N GLY A 32 -0.72 3.29 -11.01
CA GLY A 32 -1.06 3.54 -12.42
C GLY A 32 -2.45 3.07 -12.87
N GLY A 33 -3.24 2.48 -11.97
CA GLY A 33 -4.64 2.11 -12.17
C GLY A 33 -5.34 2.02 -10.81
N SER A 34 -6.66 1.78 -10.79
CA SER A 34 -7.43 1.81 -9.54
C SER A 34 -7.20 0.52 -8.73
N PRO A 35 -6.39 0.53 -7.65
CA PRO A 35 -6.17 -0.67 -6.85
C PRO A 35 -7.47 -1.00 -6.12
N ARG A 36 -8.11 -2.13 -6.48
CA ARG A 36 -9.46 -2.49 -6.00
C ARG A 36 -9.62 -3.94 -5.56
N GLY A 37 -8.77 -4.85 -6.01
CA GLY A 37 -9.00 -6.28 -5.79
C GLY A 37 -8.32 -6.77 -4.52
N GLY A 38 -7.00 -6.96 -4.59
CA GLY A 38 -6.22 -7.66 -3.59
C GLY A 38 -4.83 -7.06 -3.38
N MET A 39 -4.41 -7.09 -2.12
CA MET A 39 -3.05 -6.80 -1.71
C MET A 39 -2.52 -7.98 -0.91
N ALA A 40 -1.30 -8.40 -1.26
CA ALA A 40 -0.59 -9.46 -0.55
C ALA A 40 0.81 -8.98 -0.19
N ILE A 41 1.31 -9.43 0.95
CA ILE A 41 2.70 -9.23 1.36
C ILE A 41 3.31 -10.62 1.52
N ASP A 42 4.54 -10.80 1.03
CA ASP A 42 5.23 -12.07 1.19
C ASP A 42 5.51 -12.37 2.67
N ALA A 43 5.74 -13.64 3.00
CA ALA A 43 5.93 -14.06 4.39
C ALA A 43 7.12 -13.38 5.09
N LYS A 44 8.11 -12.87 4.31
CA LYS A 44 9.25 -12.14 4.86
C LYS A 44 8.98 -10.64 5.04
N GLY A 45 7.89 -10.11 4.47
CA GLY A 45 7.57 -8.68 4.54
C GLY A 45 8.45 -7.80 3.66
N ILE A 46 9.07 -8.38 2.63
CA ILE A 46 10.01 -7.71 1.72
C ILE A 46 9.32 -7.27 0.43
N TYR A 47 8.34 -8.05 -0.05
CA TYR A 47 7.64 -7.81 -1.30
C TYR A 47 6.14 -7.64 -1.05
N GLY A 48 5.58 -6.57 -1.62
CA GLY A 48 4.15 -6.34 -1.72
C GLY A 48 3.68 -6.55 -3.15
N TYR A 49 2.52 -7.18 -3.29
CA TYR A 49 1.82 -7.39 -4.55
C TYR A 49 0.48 -6.69 -4.46
N VAL A 50 0.14 -5.93 -5.49
CA VAL A 50 -1.12 -5.23 -5.61
C VAL A 50 -1.69 -5.51 -6.99
N ASP A 51 -2.95 -5.88 -7.05
CA ASP A 51 -3.69 -5.86 -8.30
C ASP A 51 -4.26 -4.46 -8.56
N PHE A 52 -4.44 -4.14 -9.83
CA PHE A 52 -5.14 -2.93 -10.23
C PHE A 52 -5.95 -3.23 -11.47
N CYS A 53 -7.11 -2.59 -11.57
CA CYS A 53 -7.93 -2.62 -12.76
C CYS A 53 -7.53 -1.43 -13.64
N GLN A 54 -7.38 -1.68 -14.94
CA GLN A 54 -7.22 -0.66 -15.98
C GLN A 54 -8.29 -0.85 -17.04
#